data_AF-A0A2D3E329-F1
#
_entry.id   AF-A0A2D3E329-F1
#
_cell.length_a   1.000
_cell.length_b   1.000
_cell.length_c   1.000
_cell.angle_alpha   90.00
_cell.angle_beta   90.00
_cell.angle_gamma   90.00
#
_symmetry.space_group_name_H-M   'P 1'
#
loop_
_entity.id
_entity.type
_entity.pdbx_description
1 polymer ?
#
loop_
_entity_poly.entity_id
_entity_poly.type
_entity_poly.pdbx_seq_one_letter_code
_entity_poly.pdbx_strand_id
1 'polypeptide(L)'
;MEDFRPKFLAKSTMARKAADAAIGATKGALVEMARKHGRIVHLVHPAHTTMDCAQCGARTKHALPLSERTYACTACGAVSPRDKNSARVMSPSYRWEVPPGPGWSATRLVLIV
;
A
#
# COMPACT_ATOMS: atom_id res chain seq x y z
N MET A 1 0.05 -6.95 -2.87
CA MET A 1 0.67 -6.72 -1.55
C MET A 1 1.78 -5.70 -1.72
N GLU A 2 2.06 -4.86 -0.72
CA GLU A 2 3.20 -3.95 -0.78
C GLU A 2 4.54 -4.70 -0.77
N ASP A 3 5.50 -4.28 -1.59
CA ASP A 3 6.90 -4.73 -1.51
C ASP A 3 7.62 -4.04 -0.35
N PHE A 4 7.13 -4.26 0.87
CA PHE A 4 7.74 -3.69 2.06
C PHE A 4 8.97 -4.49 2.46
N ARG A 5 10.11 -3.80 2.57
CA ARG A 5 11.41 -4.39 2.93
C ARG A 5 11.83 -3.88 4.31
N PRO A 6 11.47 -4.56 5.41
CA PRO A 6 11.63 -4.03 6.77
C PRO A 6 13.07 -3.92 7.28
N LYS A 7 14.09 -4.32 6.49
CA LYS A 7 15.50 -4.35 6.91
C LYS A 7 15.99 -3.00 7.45
N PHE A 8 15.50 -1.88 6.92
CA PHE A 8 15.88 -0.55 7.41
C PHE A 8 15.33 -0.23 8.82
N LEU A 9 14.22 -0.87 9.22
CA LEU A 9 13.64 -0.66 10.56
C LEU A 9 14.43 -1.32 11.67
N ALA A 10 15.29 -2.31 11.36
CA ALA A 10 16.09 -3.03 12.34
C ALA A 10 17.04 -2.12 13.15
N LYS A 11 17.38 -0.93 12.62
CA LYS A 11 18.23 0.07 13.28
C LYS A 11 17.45 1.26 13.87
N SER A 12 16.12 1.11 14.02
CA SER A 12 15.24 2.20 14.48
C SER A 12 14.50 1.81 15.77
N THR A 13 13.83 2.77 16.40
CA THR A 13 12.91 2.53 17.52
C THR A 13 11.72 1.63 17.15
N MET A 14 11.49 1.38 15.86
CA MET A 14 10.43 0.50 15.36
C MET A 14 10.88 -0.95 15.13
N ALA A 15 12.14 -1.30 15.43
CA ALA A 15 12.68 -2.65 15.19
C ALA A 15 11.82 -3.76 15.81
N ARG A 16 11.46 -3.60 17.10
CA ARG A 16 10.60 -4.58 17.81
C ARG A 16 9.23 -4.73 17.15
N LYS A 17 8.55 -3.62 16.85
CA LYS A 17 7.23 -3.66 16.19
C LYS A 17 7.29 -4.33 14.82
N ALA A 18 8.36 -4.09 14.07
CA ALA A 18 8.57 -4.72 12.76
C ALA A 18 8.84 -6.23 12.87
N ALA A 19 9.59 -6.64 13.91
CA ALA A 19 9.85 -8.04 14.19
C ALA A 19 8.57 -8.77 14.65
N ASP A 20 7.83 -8.20 15.59
CA ASP A 20 6.57 -8.74 16.11
C ASP A 20 5.53 -8.91 14.98
N ALA A 21 5.49 -7.98 14.02
CA ALA A 21 4.59 -8.05 12.88
C ALA A 21 5.02 -9.07 11.81
N ALA A 22 6.24 -9.61 11.87
CA ALA A 22 6.77 -10.64 10.97
C ALA A 22 6.51 -10.39 9.47
N ILE A 23 6.55 -9.12 9.02
CA ILE A 23 6.08 -8.72 7.68
C ILE A 23 6.88 -9.43 6.57
N GLY A 24 8.19 -9.56 6.75
CA GLY A 24 9.06 -10.26 5.79
C GLY A 24 8.73 -11.75 5.66
N ALA A 25 8.49 -12.42 6.79
CA ALA A 25 8.11 -13.84 6.81
C ALA A 25 6.72 -14.04 6.18
N THR A 26 5.77 -13.17 6.49
CA THR A 26 4.42 -13.18 5.92
C THR A 26 4.45 -13.03 4.40
N LYS A 27 5.25 -12.10 3.88
CA LYS A 27 5.45 -11.94 2.43
C LYS A 27 6.03 -13.22 1.80
N GLY A 28 7.06 -13.81 2.41
CA GLY A 28 7.67 -15.05 1.93
C GLY A 28 6.67 -16.20 1.85
N ALA A 29 5.92 -16.42 2.94
CA ALA A 29 4.88 -17.43 2.99
C ALA A 29 3.78 -17.20 1.93
N LEU A 30 3.37 -15.95 1.71
CA LEU A 30 2.36 -15.62 0.70
C LEU A 30 2.83 -15.97 -0.71
N VAL A 31 4.06 -15.61 -1.07
CA VAL A 31 4.64 -15.92 -2.40
C VAL A 31 4.77 -17.44 -2.57
N GLU A 32 5.23 -18.15 -1.54
CA GLU A 32 5.35 -19.61 -1.59
C GLU A 32 4.00 -20.30 -1.78
N MET A 33 2.98 -19.89 -1.01
CA MET A 33 1.64 -20.45 -1.13
C MET A 33 1.00 -20.10 -2.48
N ALA A 34 1.23 -18.89 -3.00
CA ALA A 34 0.76 -18.52 -4.32
C ALA A 34 1.35 -19.42 -5.41
N ARG A 35 2.67 -19.63 -5.39
CA ARG A 35 3.35 -20.57 -6.28
C ARG A 35 2.79 -21.99 -6.16
N LYS A 36 2.62 -22.48 -4.92
CA LYS A 36 2.08 -23.83 -4.64
C LYS A 36 0.68 -24.03 -5.22
N HIS A 37 -0.14 -22.97 -5.23
CA HIS A 37 -1.54 -23.04 -5.64
C HIS A 37 -1.82 -22.42 -7.02
N GLY A 38 -0.78 -22.11 -7.82
CA GLY A 38 -0.93 -21.50 -9.14
C GLY A 38 -1.63 -20.13 -9.11
N ARG A 39 -1.42 -19.36 -8.03
CA ARG A 39 -1.93 -17.99 -7.87
C ARG A 39 -0.82 -17.00 -8.18
N ILE A 40 -1.22 -15.82 -8.59
CA ILE A 40 -0.31 -14.71 -8.91
C ILE A 40 -0.27 -13.73 -7.74
N VAL A 41 0.92 -13.32 -7.33
CA VAL A 41 1.09 -12.25 -6.34
C VAL A 41 1.67 -11.01 -7.02
N HIS A 42 0.89 -9.93 -6.97
CA HIS A 42 1.35 -8.61 -7.41
C HIS A 42 2.01 -7.87 -6.25
N LEU A 43 3.32 -7.64 -6.35
CA LEU A 43 4.09 -6.81 -5.44
C LEU A 43 4.09 -5.36 -5.92
N VAL A 44 3.58 -4.46 -5.08
CA VAL A 44 3.38 -3.04 -5.39
C VAL A 44 4.36 -2.18 -4.60
N HIS A 45 4.93 -1.15 -5.21
CA HIS A 45 5.80 -0.22 -4.50
C HIS A 45 5.06 0.43 -3.29
N PRO A 46 5.61 0.40 -2.06
CA PRO A 46 4.89 0.81 -0.83
C PRO A 46 4.66 2.34 -0.73
N ALA A 47 5.33 3.15 -1.55
CA ALA A 47 5.20 4.60 -1.43
C ALA A 47 3.78 5.08 -1.79
N HIS A 48 3.21 5.91 -0.92
CA HIS A 48 1.96 6.65 -1.07
C HIS A 48 0.66 5.83 -1.16
N THR A 49 0.73 4.51 -0.98
CA THR A 49 -0.43 3.60 -0.99
C THR A 49 -1.50 3.96 0.05
N THR A 50 -1.06 4.49 1.21
CA THR A 50 -1.92 4.93 2.32
C THR A 50 -2.33 6.41 2.23
N MET A 51 -1.78 7.16 1.29
CA MET A 51 -1.99 8.61 1.15
C MET A 51 -2.82 8.97 -0.09
N ASP A 52 -2.74 8.18 -1.16
CA ASP A 52 -3.49 8.46 -2.38
C ASP A 52 -4.97 8.08 -2.20
N CYS A 53 -5.87 8.86 -2.80
CA CYS A 53 -7.29 8.57 -2.79
C CYS A 53 -7.63 7.51 -3.85
N ALA A 54 -8.32 6.45 -3.43
CA ALA A 54 -8.79 5.40 -4.31
C ALA A 54 -9.87 5.84 -5.31
N GLN A 55 -10.46 7.03 -5.15
CA GLN A 55 -11.56 7.52 -5.98
C GLN A 55 -11.14 8.60 -6.97
N CYS A 56 -10.26 9.52 -6.59
CA CYS A 56 -9.87 10.65 -7.44
C CYS A 56 -8.36 10.77 -7.68
N GLY A 57 -7.53 9.90 -7.08
CA GLY A 57 -6.08 9.91 -7.26
C GLY A 57 -5.36 11.06 -6.55
N ALA A 58 -6.09 11.95 -5.86
CA ALA A 58 -5.50 13.01 -5.07
C ALA A 58 -4.65 12.45 -3.94
N ARG A 59 -3.45 13.00 -3.77
CA ARG A 59 -2.57 12.65 -2.65
C ARG A 59 -2.89 13.49 -1.44
N THR A 60 -3.12 12.84 -0.30
CA THR A 60 -3.32 13.54 0.95
C THR A 60 -2.08 14.33 1.36
N LYS A 61 -2.26 15.61 1.70
CA LYS A 61 -1.21 16.53 2.15
C LYS A 61 -1.27 16.83 3.65
N HIS A 62 -2.38 16.52 4.32
CA HIS A 62 -2.50 16.66 5.77
C HIS A 62 -1.91 15.44 6.48
N ALA A 63 -1.55 15.61 7.76
CA ALA A 63 -1.02 14.51 8.56
C ALA A 63 -2.10 13.42 8.72
N LEU A 64 -1.73 12.17 8.42
CA LEU A 64 -2.55 10.97 8.67
C LEU A 64 -1.87 10.15 9.79
N PRO A 65 -2.18 10.40 11.07
CA PRO A 65 -1.61 9.61 12.17
C PRO A 65 -1.90 8.12 12.00
N LEU A 66 -1.05 7.25 12.55
CA LEU A 66 -1.24 5.79 12.52
C LEU A 66 -2.53 5.36 13.24
N SER A 67 -2.97 6.12 14.25
CA SER A 67 -4.20 5.88 15.00
C SER A 67 -5.47 6.22 14.23
N GLU A 68 -5.38 7.01 13.16
CA GLU A 68 -6.53 7.38 12.37
C GLU A 68 -6.86 6.24 11.38
N ARG A 69 -8.02 5.61 11.59
CA ARG A 69 -8.45 4.42 10.85
C ARG A 69 -9.48 4.72 9.75
N THR A 70 -10.00 5.95 9.74
CA THR A 70 -10.87 6.47 8.68
C THR A 70 -10.03 7.33 7.75
N TYR A 71 -10.14 7.11 6.46
CA TYR A 71 -9.58 7.96 5.42
C TYR A 71 -10.68 8.89 4.91
N ALA A 72 -10.42 10.20 4.95
CA ALA A 72 -11.29 11.23 4.40
C ALA A 72 -10.52 12.07 3.38
N CYS A 73 -10.95 12.02 2.12
CA CYS A 73 -10.32 12.79 1.06
C CYS A 73 -10.81 14.24 1.09
N THR A 74 -9.90 15.20 1.28
CA THR A 74 -10.22 16.63 1.24
C THR A 74 -10.44 17.17 -0.18
N ALA A 75 -10.13 16.39 -1.22
CA ALA A 75 -10.27 16.81 -2.62
C ALA A 75 -11.62 16.41 -3.24
N CYS A 76 -12.11 15.20 -2.96
CA CYS A 76 -13.37 14.69 -3.54
C CYS A 76 -14.42 14.28 -2.50
N GLY A 77 -14.13 14.39 -1.20
CA GLY A 77 -15.06 14.04 -0.12
C GLY A 77 -15.24 12.54 0.13
N ALA A 78 -14.52 11.66 -0.57
CA ALA A 78 -14.61 10.22 -0.35
C ALA A 78 -14.19 9.85 1.09
N VAL A 79 -15.02 9.07 1.78
CA VAL A 79 -14.77 8.56 3.13
C VAL A 79 -14.81 7.04 3.12
N SER A 80 -13.79 6.40 3.68
CA SER A 80 -13.75 4.93 3.82
C SER A 80 -12.77 4.51 4.92
N PRO A 81 -12.82 3.25 5.41
CA PRO A 81 -11.74 2.73 6.24
C PRO A 81 -10.41 2.83 5.50
N ARG A 82 -9.36 3.30 6.19
CA ARG A 82 -8.04 3.58 5.60
C ARG A 82 -7.47 2.36 4.87
N ASP A 83 -7.58 1.18 5.46
CA ASP A 83 -7.06 -0.04 4.86
C ASP A 83 -7.83 -0.44 3.58
N LYS A 84 -9.14 -0.13 3.49
CA LYS A 84 -9.93 -0.38 2.27
C LYS A 84 -9.54 0.60 1.16
N ASN A 85 -9.30 1.87 1.49
CA ASN A 85 -8.74 2.82 0.53
C ASN A 85 -7.39 2.32 0.00
N SER A 86 -6.46 1.98 0.90
CA SER A 86 -5.13 1.47 0.51
C SER A 86 -5.21 0.19 -0.33
N ALA A 87 -6.07 -0.76 0.02
CA ALA A 87 -6.31 -1.98 -0.76
C ALA A 87 -6.76 -1.66 -2.19
N ARG A 88 -7.67 -0.69 -2.34
CA ARG A 88 -8.14 -0.26 -3.65
C ARG A 88 -7.06 0.50 -4.42
N VAL A 89 -6.28 1.38 -3.79
CA VAL A 89 -5.11 2.05 -4.41
C VAL A 89 -4.06 1.05 -4.90
N MET A 90 -3.92 -0.09 -4.24
CA MET A 90 -3.00 -1.16 -4.63
C MET A 90 -3.56 -2.13 -5.66
N SER A 91 -4.85 -2.05 -6.02
CA SER A 91 -5.43 -3.02 -6.94
C SER A 91 -4.81 -2.87 -8.33
N PRO A 92 -4.65 -3.97 -9.10
CA PRO A 92 -4.19 -3.89 -10.48
C PRO A 92 -5.08 -2.96 -11.33
N SER A 93 -6.35 -2.86 -10.97
CA SER A 93 -7.33 -2.07 -11.72
C SER A 93 -7.25 -0.57 -11.47
N TYR A 94 -6.76 -0.16 -10.30
CA TYR A 94 -6.73 1.23 -9.88
C TYR A 94 -6.05 2.16 -10.90
N ARG A 95 -4.99 1.68 -11.57
CA ARG A 95 -4.22 2.46 -12.55
C ARG A 95 -5.04 2.89 -13.76
N TRP A 96 -6.07 2.12 -14.13
CA TRP A 96 -6.94 2.39 -15.29
C TRP A 96 -8.27 3.04 -14.89
N GLU A 97 -8.73 2.84 -13.66
CA GLU A 97 -9.99 3.43 -13.15
C GLU A 97 -9.86 4.91 -12.80
N VAL A 98 -8.70 5.32 -12.28
CA VAL A 98 -8.54 6.62 -11.61
C VAL A 98 -7.42 7.43 -12.27
N PRO A 99 -7.69 8.67 -12.73
CA PRO A 99 -6.66 9.51 -13.32
C PRO A 99 -5.58 9.84 -12.28
N PRO A 100 -4.31 9.93 -12.69
CA PRO A 100 -3.23 10.31 -11.80
C PRO A 100 -3.49 11.72 -11.26
N GLY A 101 -3.43 11.89 -9.94
CA GLY A 101 -3.51 13.21 -9.32
C GLY A 101 -2.29 14.08 -9.63
N PRO A 102 -2.32 15.38 -9.27
CA PRO A 102 -1.17 16.27 -9.45
C PRO A 102 0.09 15.73 -8.74
N GLY A 103 1.22 15.63 -9.46
CA GLY A 103 2.51 15.19 -8.90
C GLY A 103 2.80 13.68 -8.99
N TRP A 104 2.11 12.95 -9.85
CA TRP A 104 2.36 11.53 -10.10
C TRP A 104 3.49 11.31 -11.12
N SER A 105 4.44 10.42 -10.78
CA SER A 105 5.33 9.78 -11.76
C SER A 105 4.69 8.45 -12.18
N ALA A 106 4.67 8.15 -13.49
CA ALA A 106 3.93 7.04 -14.08
C ALA A 106 4.40 5.63 -13.64
N THR A 107 5.50 5.53 -12.89
CA THR A 107 6.20 4.26 -12.65
C THR A 107 5.96 3.71 -11.25
N ARG A 108 4.72 3.29 -10.94
CA ARG A 108 4.53 2.29 -9.87
C ARG A 108 4.78 0.91 -10.48
N LEU A 109 6.03 0.46 -10.40
CA LEU A 109 6.40 -0.90 -10.80
C LEU A 109 5.58 -1.91 -9.98
N VAL A 110 4.88 -2.79 -10.69
CA VAL A 110 4.25 -3.97 -10.14
C VAL A 110 5.08 -5.16 -10.57
N LEU A 111 5.75 -5.81 -9.62
CA LEU A 111 6.44 -7.08 -9.90
C LEU A 111 5.43 -8.21 -9.71
N ILE A 112 5.28 -9.04 -10.73
CA ILE A 112 4.45 -10.24 -10.68
C ILE A 112 5.37 -11.40 -10.29
N VAL A 113 5.07 -12.03 -9.14
CA VAL A 113 5.81 -13.21 -8.63
C VAL A 113 4.88 -14.39 -8.42
#